data_AF-A0A1C6IP31-F1
#
_entry.id   AF-A0A1C6IP31-F1
#
_cell.length_a   1.000
_cell.length_b   1.000
_cell.length_c   1.000
_cell.angle_alpha   90.00
_cell.angle_beta   90.00
_cell.angle_gamma   90.00
#
_symmetry.space_group_name_H-M   'P 1'
#
loop_
_entity.id
_entity.type
_entity.pdbx_description
1 polymer ?
#
loop_
_entity_poly.entity_id
_entity_poly.type
_entity_poly.pdbx_seq_one_letter_code
_entity_poly.pdbx_strand_id
1 'polypeptide(L)'
;MKEKAKIRKAVYIAVMWCILASVLLGCRKSNVESYASAEEAKQAMSQCRTFLVEGDLDEVNQEGNILADGKIAGRLKETGILNTKWTVSVDGKTWFWMKFVTDEPINNIDGVIAGTTYGYYDKNNQCLGYAQKRVFENENLEREYYLVFMDADGNPKDYLAEQHGEELYNYEGNQIGSGKAELKGYIGEKCYFEIDTETGVSVDAVDKMAMYLQLFSKFNETAGD
;
A
#
# COMPACT_ATOMS: atom_id res chain seq x y z
N MET A 1 -63.91 9.94 14.40
CA MET A 1 -62.92 8.88 14.76
C MET A 1 -62.38 8.09 13.56
N LYS A 2 -63.20 7.70 12.57
CA LYS A 2 -62.77 6.90 11.41
C LYS A 2 -61.73 7.58 10.50
N GLU A 3 -61.76 8.90 10.39
CA GLU A 3 -60.88 9.67 9.49
C GLU A 3 -59.44 9.81 10.03
N LYS A 4 -59.28 10.06 11.32
CA LYS A 4 -57.96 10.08 12.00
C LYS A 4 -57.25 8.71 11.93
N ALA A 5 -58.01 7.61 11.91
CA ALA A 5 -57.46 6.27 11.76
C ALA A 5 -56.97 5.98 10.33
N LYS A 6 -57.64 6.52 9.30
CA LYS A 6 -57.19 6.41 7.90
C LYS A 6 -55.90 7.21 7.67
N ILE A 7 -55.81 8.42 8.21
CA ILE A 7 -54.61 9.26 8.11
C ILE A 7 -53.42 8.61 8.82
N ARG A 8 -53.62 8.05 10.03
CA ARG A 8 -52.56 7.31 10.74
C ARG A 8 -52.05 6.08 9.98
N LYS A 9 -52.93 5.31 9.33
CA LYS A 9 -52.52 4.17 8.49
C LYS A 9 -51.75 4.61 7.23
N ALA A 10 -52.18 5.68 6.57
CA ALA A 10 -51.51 6.20 5.38
C ALA A 10 -50.10 6.73 5.70
N VAL A 11 -49.94 7.45 6.82
CA VAL A 11 -48.63 7.91 7.30
C VAL A 11 -47.71 6.74 7.68
N TYR A 12 -48.24 5.71 8.34
CA TYR A 12 -47.45 4.52 8.69
C TYR A 12 -46.95 3.76 7.44
N ILE A 13 -47.78 3.65 6.41
CA ILE A 13 -47.41 3.00 5.14
C ILE A 13 -46.34 3.83 4.42
N ALA A 14 -46.48 5.16 4.36
CA ALA A 14 -45.50 6.03 3.74
C ALA A 14 -44.14 6.01 4.45
N VAL A 15 -44.14 6.02 5.79
CA VAL A 15 -42.90 5.96 6.59
C VAL A 15 -42.22 4.60 6.46
N MET A 16 -42.97 3.48 6.44
CA MET A 16 -42.39 2.15 6.18
C MET A 16 -41.76 2.05 4.78
N TRP A 17 -42.35 2.66 3.76
CA TRP A 17 -41.79 2.66 2.40
C TRP A 17 -40.52 3.51 2.30
N CYS A 18 -40.43 4.63 3.03
CA CYS A 18 -39.19 5.41 3.12
C CYS A 18 -38.07 4.67 3.84
N ILE A 19 -38.38 3.86 4.86
CA ILE A 19 -37.42 3.02 5.58
C ILE A 19 -36.94 1.85 4.69
N LEU A 20 -37.84 1.23 3.93
CA LEU A 20 -37.45 0.17 2.98
C LEU A 20 -36.57 0.72 1.83
N ALA A 21 -36.86 1.92 1.34
CA ALA A 21 -36.06 2.57 0.29
C ALA A 21 -34.66 2.96 0.78
N SER A 22 -34.52 3.40 2.04
CA SER A 22 -33.21 3.73 2.63
C SER A 22 -32.35 2.50 2.92
N VAL A 23 -32.95 1.32 3.16
CA VAL A 23 -32.22 0.04 3.25
C VAL A 23 -31.71 -0.43 1.87
N LEU A 24 -32.43 -0.13 0.78
CA LEU A 24 -32.00 -0.47 -0.59
C LEU A 24 -30.99 0.52 -1.20
N LEU A 25 -30.94 1.76 -0.70
CA LEU A 25 -29.96 2.78 -1.11
C LEU A 25 -28.62 2.68 -0.35
N GLY A 26 -28.53 1.81 0.67
CA GLY A 26 -27.38 1.69 1.56
C GLY A 26 -26.22 0.84 1.06
N CYS A 27 -26.31 0.18 -0.09
CA CYS A 27 -25.18 -0.52 -0.72
C CYS A 27 -24.68 0.27 -1.92
N ARG A 28 -24.07 1.43 -1.67
CA ARG A 28 -23.24 2.09 -2.67
C ARG A 28 -21.99 1.23 -2.85
N LYS A 29 -22.09 0.17 -3.66
CA LYS A 29 -20.90 -0.51 -4.21
C LYS A 29 -19.98 0.59 -4.71
N SER A 30 -18.75 0.65 -4.22
CA SER A 30 -17.73 1.46 -4.85
C SER A 30 -17.68 1.01 -6.31
N ASN A 31 -18.01 1.91 -7.24
CA ASN A 31 -18.03 1.62 -8.68
C ASN A 31 -16.59 1.50 -9.25
N VAL A 32 -15.61 1.17 -8.41
CA VAL A 32 -14.23 0.98 -8.82
C VAL A 32 -14.13 -0.40 -9.44
N GLU A 33 -13.72 -0.45 -10.70
CA GLU A 33 -13.56 -1.70 -11.43
C GLU A 33 -12.45 -2.56 -10.81
N SER A 34 -12.58 -3.88 -10.97
CA SER A 34 -11.54 -4.85 -10.63
C SER A 34 -11.10 -5.57 -11.89
N TYR A 35 -9.90 -6.16 -11.86
CA TYR A 35 -9.37 -6.96 -12.96
C TYR A 35 -10.14 -8.28 -13.14
N ALA A 36 -10.08 -8.85 -14.35
CA ALA A 36 -10.85 -10.05 -14.66
C ALA A 36 -10.28 -11.33 -14.03
N SER A 37 -9.00 -11.30 -13.62
CA SER A 37 -8.32 -12.42 -12.98
C SER A 37 -7.26 -11.98 -11.96
N ALA A 38 -6.86 -12.91 -11.10
CA ALA A 38 -5.79 -12.68 -10.13
C ALA A 38 -4.43 -12.49 -10.82
N GLU A 39 -4.17 -13.19 -11.92
CA GLU A 39 -2.94 -13.08 -12.71
C GLU A 39 -2.82 -11.71 -13.35
N GLU A 40 -3.90 -11.21 -13.95
CA GLU A 40 -3.97 -9.87 -14.54
C GLU A 40 -3.76 -8.79 -13.47
N ALA A 41 -4.38 -8.94 -12.30
CA ALA A 41 -4.19 -8.00 -11.19
C ALA A 41 -2.73 -7.96 -10.67
N LYS A 42 -2.06 -9.12 -10.57
CA LYS A 42 -0.64 -9.22 -10.15
C LYS A 42 0.30 -8.59 -11.17
N GLN A 43 0.07 -8.85 -12.45
CA GLN A 43 0.83 -8.23 -13.53
C GLN A 43 0.62 -6.71 -13.53
N ALA A 44 -0.63 -6.26 -13.41
CA ALA A 44 -0.97 -4.85 -13.35
C ALA A 44 -0.30 -4.14 -12.18
N MET A 45 -0.27 -4.68 -10.96
CA MET A 45 0.43 -4.04 -9.84
C MET A 45 1.93 -3.79 -10.09
N SER A 46 2.57 -4.65 -10.88
CA SER A 46 4.01 -4.49 -11.19
C SER A 46 4.21 -3.51 -12.36
N GLN A 47 3.33 -3.57 -13.36
CA GLN A 47 3.46 -2.82 -14.61
C GLN A 47 2.69 -1.49 -14.64
N CYS A 48 1.83 -1.22 -13.65
CA CYS A 48 1.02 -0.02 -13.61
C CYS A 48 1.89 1.22 -13.49
N ARG A 49 1.41 2.29 -14.12
CA ARG A 49 1.98 3.62 -13.97
C ARG A 49 1.69 4.15 -12.58
N THR A 50 0.50 3.95 -12.06
CA THR A 50 0.10 4.42 -10.73
C THR A 50 -0.29 3.24 -9.86
N PHE A 51 0.50 3.00 -8.81
CA PHE A 51 0.20 2.06 -7.75
C PHE A 51 -0.29 2.83 -6.53
N LEU A 52 -1.54 2.60 -6.13
CA LEU A 52 -2.16 3.34 -5.04
C LEU A 52 -2.54 2.38 -3.91
N VAL A 53 -2.16 2.72 -2.68
CA VAL A 53 -2.60 2.03 -1.47
C VAL A 53 -3.52 2.95 -0.68
N GLU A 54 -4.74 2.52 -0.42
CA GLU A 54 -5.64 3.21 0.49
C GLU A 54 -5.22 2.92 1.95
N GLY A 55 -5.18 3.95 2.78
CA GLY A 55 -4.90 3.85 4.21
C GLY A 55 -5.97 4.54 5.06
N ASP A 56 -5.97 4.22 6.34
CA ASP A 56 -6.88 4.78 7.35
C ASP A 56 -6.08 5.11 8.61
N LEU A 57 -6.00 6.39 8.98
CA LEU A 57 -5.14 6.86 10.06
C LEU A 57 -5.76 6.63 11.44
N ASP A 58 -7.07 6.38 11.52
CA ASP A 58 -7.76 6.10 12.78
C ASP A 58 -7.57 4.64 13.23
N GLU A 59 -7.14 3.77 12.32
CA GLU A 59 -6.94 2.36 12.58
C GLU A 59 -5.49 2.06 13.02
N VAL A 60 -5.36 1.33 14.12
CA VAL A 60 -4.05 0.92 14.66
C VAL A 60 -3.28 0.02 13.68
N ASN A 61 -4.00 -0.74 12.84
CA ASN A 61 -3.40 -1.56 11.78
C ASN A 61 -4.01 -1.15 10.45
N GLN A 62 -3.17 -0.89 9.45
CA GLN A 62 -3.60 -0.49 8.12
C GLN A 62 -4.36 -1.61 7.39
N GLU A 63 -5.51 -1.28 6.81
CA GLU A 63 -6.28 -2.16 5.95
C GLU A 63 -6.92 -1.35 4.82
N GLY A 64 -6.68 -1.74 3.56
CA GLY A 64 -7.13 -0.93 2.43
C GLY A 64 -6.98 -1.63 1.09
N ASN A 65 -7.64 -1.08 0.07
CA ASN A 65 -7.49 -1.58 -1.29
C ASN A 65 -6.15 -1.14 -1.87
N ILE A 66 -5.60 -2.00 -2.72
CA ILE A 66 -4.48 -1.67 -3.60
C ILE A 66 -5.05 -1.52 -5.00
N LEU A 67 -4.84 -0.36 -5.59
CA LEU A 67 -5.26 -0.03 -6.94
C LEU A 67 -4.04 0.01 -7.86
N ALA A 68 -4.21 -0.54 -9.06
CA ALA A 68 -3.29 -0.39 -10.16
C ALA A 68 -4.01 0.40 -11.25
N ASP A 69 -3.47 1.55 -11.67
CA ASP A 69 -4.07 2.46 -12.67
C ASP A 69 -5.57 2.73 -12.43
N GLY A 70 -5.95 2.92 -11.16
CA GLY A 70 -7.32 3.22 -10.75
C GLY A 70 -8.28 2.02 -10.65
N LYS A 71 -7.83 0.78 -10.89
CA LYS A 71 -8.61 -0.45 -10.71
C LYS A 71 -8.15 -1.24 -9.50
N ILE A 72 -9.08 -1.84 -8.76
CA ILE A 72 -8.76 -2.68 -7.59
C ILE A 72 -8.00 -3.92 -8.07
N ALA A 73 -6.75 -4.03 -7.64
CA ALA A 73 -5.86 -5.15 -7.94
C ALA A 73 -5.62 -6.06 -6.73
N GLY A 74 -5.75 -5.53 -5.52
CA GLY A 74 -5.53 -6.31 -4.32
C GLY A 74 -5.99 -5.61 -3.05
N ARG A 75 -5.60 -6.18 -1.92
CA ARG A 75 -5.90 -5.66 -0.60
C ARG A 75 -4.71 -5.83 0.33
N LEU A 76 -4.37 -4.76 1.03
CA LEU A 76 -3.41 -4.74 2.13
C LEU A 76 -4.13 -5.03 3.45
N LYS A 77 -3.49 -5.82 4.30
CA LYS A 77 -3.87 -5.97 5.71
C LYS A 77 -2.62 -6.08 6.59
N GLU A 78 -2.45 -5.13 7.49
CA GLU A 78 -1.46 -5.16 8.56
C GLU A 78 -1.98 -5.96 9.76
N THR A 79 -1.10 -6.70 10.41
CA THR A 79 -1.38 -7.47 11.62
C THR A 79 -0.19 -7.50 12.54
N GLY A 80 -0.44 -7.50 13.85
CA GLY A 80 0.58 -7.68 14.89
C GLY A 80 1.20 -6.37 15.38
N ILE A 81 1.38 -6.27 16.70
CA ILE A 81 1.93 -5.06 17.36
C ILE A 81 3.46 -5.15 17.54
N LEU A 82 3.97 -6.35 17.86
CA LEU A 82 5.41 -6.59 18.06
C LEU A 82 6.05 -7.33 16.87
N ASN A 83 5.25 -8.09 16.13
CA ASN A 83 5.65 -8.85 14.95
C ASN A 83 4.80 -8.39 13.77
N THR A 84 4.92 -7.10 13.46
CA THR A 84 4.13 -6.46 12.40
C THR A 84 4.34 -7.19 11.07
N LYS A 85 3.23 -7.53 10.45
CA LYS A 85 3.17 -8.25 9.18
C LYS A 85 2.15 -7.58 8.28
N TRP A 86 2.60 -7.15 7.11
CA TRP A 86 1.74 -6.64 6.05
C TRP A 86 1.48 -7.73 5.04
N THR A 87 0.21 -8.10 4.86
CA THR A 87 -0.22 -9.14 3.94
C THR A 87 -0.93 -8.52 2.76
N VAL A 88 -0.46 -8.85 1.55
CA VAL A 88 -1.12 -8.48 0.30
C VAL A 88 -1.89 -9.67 -0.23
N SER A 89 -3.16 -9.46 -0.51
CA SER A 89 -4.06 -10.46 -1.08
C SER A 89 -4.64 -10.02 -2.42
N VAL A 90 -4.83 -10.98 -3.31
CA VAL A 90 -5.45 -10.79 -4.63
C VAL A 90 -6.56 -11.84 -4.74
N ASP A 91 -7.77 -11.42 -5.13
CA ASP A 91 -8.95 -12.31 -5.19
C ASP A 91 -9.18 -13.07 -3.86
N GLY A 92 -9.02 -12.35 -2.74
CA GLY A 92 -9.19 -12.90 -1.38
C GLY A 92 -8.13 -13.92 -0.94
N LYS A 93 -7.11 -14.20 -1.75
CA LYS A 93 -6.03 -15.14 -1.43
C LYS A 93 -4.73 -14.38 -1.18
N THR A 94 -3.98 -14.78 -0.16
CA THR A 94 -2.63 -14.25 0.09
C THR A 94 -1.76 -14.45 -1.14
N TRP A 95 -1.16 -13.36 -1.61
CA TRP A 95 -0.15 -13.38 -2.66
C TRP A 95 1.24 -13.37 -2.04
N PHE A 96 1.57 -12.32 -1.30
CA PHE A 96 2.80 -12.20 -0.54
C PHE A 96 2.53 -11.48 0.78
N TRP A 97 3.51 -11.51 1.66
CA TRP A 97 3.53 -10.73 2.87
C TRP A 97 4.94 -10.26 3.16
N MET A 98 5.06 -9.26 4.02
CA MET A 98 6.34 -8.69 4.42
C MET A 98 6.39 -8.47 5.93
N LYS A 99 7.61 -8.50 6.46
CA LYS A 99 7.92 -8.27 7.88
C LYS A 99 9.27 -7.56 8.00
N PHE A 100 9.53 -6.99 9.17
CA PHE A 100 10.89 -6.65 9.55
C PHE A 100 11.75 -7.91 9.68
N VAL A 101 13.00 -7.81 9.24
CA VAL A 101 14.00 -8.87 9.29
C VAL A 101 15.20 -8.38 10.08
N THR A 102 15.51 -9.02 11.20
CA THR A 102 16.64 -8.64 12.07
C THR A 102 17.67 -9.75 12.25
N ASP A 103 17.29 -11.00 11.99
CA ASP A 103 18.05 -12.21 12.31
C ASP A 103 18.60 -12.96 11.08
N GLU A 104 18.53 -12.36 9.89
CA GLU A 104 19.00 -12.98 8.64
C GLU A 104 20.37 -12.45 8.18
N PRO A 105 21.14 -13.25 7.40
CA PRO A 105 22.48 -12.86 6.93
C PRO A 105 22.53 -11.53 6.16
N ILE A 106 21.43 -11.13 5.53
CA ILE A 106 21.30 -9.87 4.78
C ILE A 106 21.61 -8.63 5.63
N ASN A 107 21.51 -8.72 6.96
CA ASN A 107 21.81 -7.62 7.88
C ASN A 107 23.30 -7.52 8.27
N ASN A 108 24.13 -8.49 7.86
CA ASN A 108 25.54 -8.59 8.25
C ASN A 108 26.45 -8.68 7.02
N ILE A 109 26.29 -7.76 6.08
CA ILE A 109 27.11 -7.67 4.86
C ILE A 109 28.31 -6.77 5.13
N ASP A 110 29.51 -7.25 4.83
CA ASP A 110 30.75 -6.49 5.01
C ASP A 110 30.76 -5.22 4.15
N GLY A 111 31.23 -4.11 4.72
CA GLY A 111 31.24 -2.80 4.07
C GLY A 111 29.87 -2.12 3.87
N VAL A 112 28.77 -2.75 4.29
CA VAL A 112 27.42 -2.17 4.20
C VAL A 112 26.97 -1.66 5.57
N ILE A 113 26.61 -0.38 5.64
CA ILE A 113 25.91 0.19 6.81
C ILE A 113 24.41 0.11 6.53
N ALA A 114 23.74 -0.85 7.17
CA ALA A 114 22.31 -1.11 7.00
C ALA A 114 21.47 -0.55 8.16
N GLY A 115 20.27 -0.07 7.82
CA GLY A 115 19.19 0.28 8.75
C GLY A 115 18.09 -0.78 8.75
N THR A 116 16.84 -0.33 8.63
CA THR A 116 15.67 -1.21 8.55
C THR A 116 15.71 -2.13 7.33
N THR A 117 15.42 -3.42 7.55
CA THR A 117 15.27 -4.43 6.49
C THR A 117 13.87 -5.02 6.50
N TYR A 118 13.23 -5.06 5.34
CA TYR A 118 12.00 -5.79 5.06
C TYR A 118 12.32 -7.02 4.22
N GLY A 119 11.82 -8.18 4.65
CA GLY A 119 11.83 -9.39 3.83
C GLY A 119 10.45 -9.63 3.23
N TYR A 120 10.42 -10.03 1.96
CA TYR A 120 9.20 -10.36 1.24
C TYR A 120 9.06 -11.87 1.12
N TYR A 121 7.85 -12.38 1.32
CA TYR A 121 7.60 -13.81 1.38
C TYR A 121 6.32 -14.18 0.66
N ASP A 122 6.34 -15.27 -0.08
CA ASP A 122 5.12 -15.81 -0.67
C ASP A 122 4.23 -16.49 0.39
N LYS A 123 3.06 -16.99 -0.04
CA LYS A 123 2.14 -17.73 0.83
C LYS A 123 2.73 -19.00 1.48
N ASN A 124 3.82 -19.53 0.94
CA ASN A 124 4.51 -20.74 1.42
C ASN A 124 5.74 -20.41 2.28
N ASN A 125 5.98 -19.13 2.59
CA ASN A 125 7.16 -18.61 3.30
C ASN A 125 8.47 -18.74 2.49
N GLN A 126 8.40 -18.84 1.17
CA GLN A 126 9.58 -18.70 0.32
C GLN A 126 9.93 -17.22 0.21
N CYS A 127 11.20 -16.87 0.45
CA CYS A 127 11.70 -15.51 0.28
C CYS A 127 11.60 -15.10 -1.20
N LEU A 128 11.07 -13.90 -1.44
CA LEU A 128 10.94 -13.29 -2.77
C LEU A 128 11.98 -12.17 -2.98
N GLY A 129 12.54 -11.64 -1.90
CA GLY A 129 13.51 -10.55 -1.93
C GLY A 129 13.48 -9.71 -0.68
N TYR A 130 14.20 -8.61 -0.72
CA TYR A 130 14.39 -7.71 0.41
C TYR A 130 14.34 -6.24 -0.02
N ALA A 131 13.90 -5.37 0.89
CA ALA A 131 14.22 -3.94 0.86
C ALA A 131 15.03 -3.60 2.11
N GLN A 132 16.14 -2.90 1.95
CA GLN A 132 17.00 -2.52 3.07
C GLN A 132 17.44 -1.06 2.95
N LYS A 133 17.29 -0.30 4.03
CA LYS A 133 17.92 1.02 4.12
C LYS A 133 19.43 0.85 4.19
N ARG A 134 20.18 1.47 3.27
CA ARG A 134 21.64 1.44 3.23
C ARG A 134 22.20 2.85 3.12
N VAL A 135 23.35 3.08 3.75
CA VAL A 135 24.10 4.33 3.60
C VAL A 135 24.92 4.30 2.32
N PHE A 136 24.79 5.34 1.52
CA PHE A 136 25.68 5.67 0.42
C PHE A 136 26.46 6.94 0.80
N GLU A 137 27.75 6.96 0.48
CA GLU A 137 28.61 8.12 0.66
C GLU A 137 28.84 8.77 -0.70
N ASN A 138 28.47 10.03 -0.86
CA ASN A 138 28.67 10.77 -2.10
C ASN A 138 30.11 11.32 -2.21
N GLU A 139 30.46 11.94 -3.34
CA GLU A 139 31.81 12.49 -3.56
C GLU A 139 32.20 13.58 -2.54
N ASN A 140 31.22 14.20 -1.87
CA ASN A 140 31.41 15.21 -0.83
C ASN A 140 31.55 14.60 0.57
N LEU A 141 31.63 13.27 0.70
CA LEU A 141 31.64 12.53 1.97
C LEU A 141 30.33 12.66 2.78
N GLU A 142 29.24 13.09 2.14
CA GLU A 142 27.92 13.14 2.76
C GLU A 142 27.29 11.76 2.67
N ARG A 143 26.65 11.36 3.77
CA ARG A 143 26.06 10.04 3.95
C ARG A 143 24.55 10.15 3.87
N GLU A 144 23.99 9.51 2.86
CA GLU A 144 22.56 9.48 2.60
C GLU A 144 22.03 8.06 2.70
N TYR A 145 20.82 7.90 3.22
CA TYR A 145 20.15 6.62 3.23
C TYR A 145 19.32 6.45 1.97
N TYR A 146 19.44 5.27 1.37
CA TYR A 146 18.58 4.82 0.28
C TYR A 146 17.94 3.49 0.63
N LEU A 147 16.72 3.27 0.16
CA LEU A 147 16.04 1.99 0.22
C LEU A 147 16.47 1.14 -1.00
N VAL A 148 17.35 0.17 -0.76
CA VAL A 148 17.88 -0.73 -1.79
C VAL A 148 16.99 -1.97 -1.89
N PHE A 149 16.48 -2.23 -3.09
CA PHE A 149 15.67 -3.41 -3.41
C PHE A 149 16.57 -4.54 -3.90
N MET A 150 16.27 -5.76 -3.47
CA MET A 150 17.08 -6.93 -3.75
C MET A 150 16.23 -8.14 -4.10
N ASP A 151 16.81 -9.05 -4.86
CA ASP A 151 16.26 -10.39 -5.07
C ASP A 151 16.37 -11.27 -3.80
N ALA A 152 15.87 -12.50 -3.89
CA ALA A 152 15.87 -13.44 -2.78
C ALA A 152 17.28 -13.88 -2.32
N ASP A 153 18.30 -13.70 -3.15
CA ASP A 153 19.70 -14.00 -2.85
C ASP A 153 20.42 -12.78 -2.23
N GLY A 154 19.76 -11.63 -2.17
CA GLY A 154 20.30 -10.38 -1.63
C GLY A 154 21.09 -9.56 -2.65
N ASN A 155 21.01 -9.89 -3.94
CA ASN A 155 21.62 -9.07 -4.98
C ASN A 155 20.77 -7.83 -5.23
N PRO A 156 21.35 -6.62 -5.29
CA PRO A 156 20.63 -5.41 -5.64
C PRO A 156 19.98 -5.52 -7.03
N LYS A 157 18.75 -5.03 -7.15
CA LYS A 157 18.08 -4.80 -8.44
C LYS A 157 18.70 -3.60 -9.15
N ASP A 158 18.18 -3.22 -10.31
CA ASP A 158 18.65 -2.08 -11.12
C ASP A 158 18.03 -0.73 -10.75
N TYR A 159 17.27 -0.68 -9.66
CA TYR A 159 16.66 0.52 -9.10
C TYR A 159 16.70 0.52 -7.57
N LEU A 160 16.57 1.72 -7.00
CA LEU A 160 16.52 1.99 -5.56
C LEU A 160 15.67 3.23 -5.30
N ALA A 161 15.16 3.39 -4.08
CA ALA A 161 14.40 4.59 -3.70
C ALA A 161 15.18 5.44 -2.68
N GLU A 162 14.86 6.73 -2.62
CA GLU A 162 15.22 7.58 -1.48
C GLU A 162 14.62 6.98 -0.19
N GLN A 163 15.26 7.19 0.98
CA GLN A 163 14.90 6.51 2.24
C GLN A 163 13.43 6.65 2.69
N HIS A 164 12.72 7.69 2.27
CA HIS A 164 11.31 7.94 2.55
C HIS A 164 10.37 7.46 1.44
N GLY A 165 10.92 6.94 0.34
CA GLY A 165 10.14 6.38 -0.78
C GLY A 165 9.51 7.43 -1.68
N GLU A 166 9.92 8.70 -1.59
CA GLU A 166 9.36 9.81 -2.40
C GLU A 166 9.93 9.85 -3.81
N GLU A 167 11.12 9.33 -4.02
CA GLU A 167 11.80 9.32 -5.31
C GLU A 167 12.38 7.94 -5.58
N LEU A 168 12.23 7.48 -6.82
CA LEU A 168 12.76 6.20 -7.29
C LEU A 168 13.78 6.48 -8.41
N TYR A 169 14.95 5.87 -8.29
CA TYR A 169 16.09 6.09 -9.16
C TYR A 169 16.57 4.78 -9.78
N ASN A 170 17.11 4.87 -10.99
CA ASN A 170 18.02 3.85 -11.50
C ASN A 170 19.46 4.12 -11.00
N TYR A 171 20.36 3.15 -11.17
CA TYR A 171 21.77 3.32 -10.77
C TYR A 171 22.58 4.30 -11.65
N GLU A 172 22.00 4.82 -12.72
CA GLU A 172 22.60 5.92 -13.51
C GLU A 172 22.28 7.30 -12.92
N GLY A 173 21.46 7.36 -11.86
CA GLY A 173 21.01 8.60 -11.21
C GLY A 173 19.79 9.25 -11.87
N ASN A 174 19.16 8.59 -12.83
CA ASN A 174 17.93 9.07 -13.44
C ASN A 174 16.74 8.72 -12.56
N GLN A 175 15.89 9.72 -12.27
CA GLN A 175 14.61 9.48 -11.61
C GLN A 175 13.68 8.72 -12.57
N ILE A 176 13.11 7.62 -12.11
CA ILE A 176 12.23 6.71 -12.88
C ILE A 176 10.85 6.56 -12.24
N GLY A 177 10.61 7.24 -11.13
CA GLY A 177 9.35 7.24 -10.43
C GLY A 177 9.35 8.16 -9.21
N SER A 178 8.19 8.25 -8.56
CA SER A 178 7.99 9.04 -7.36
C SER A 178 6.93 8.42 -6.46
N GLY A 179 6.97 8.80 -5.19
CA GLY A 179 6.00 8.43 -4.17
C GLY A 179 5.43 9.67 -3.50
N LYS A 180 4.15 9.64 -3.15
CA LYS A 180 3.50 10.71 -2.38
C LYS A 180 2.38 10.16 -1.50
N ALA A 181 2.12 10.88 -0.41
CA ALA A 181 1.04 10.58 0.52
C ALA A 181 0.12 11.81 0.63
N GLU A 182 -1.19 11.60 0.54
CA GLU A 182 -2.18 12.68 0.56
C GLU A 182 -3.40 12.30 1.43
N LEU A 183 -3.97 13.29 2.12
CA LEU A 183 -5.21 13.16 2.88
C LEU A 183 -6.43 13.25 1.96
N LYS A 184 -7.44 12.43 2.26
CA LYS A 184 -8.71 12.39 1.54
C LYS A 184 -9.85 12.93 2.41
N GLY A 185 -10.40 14.06 1.98
CA GLY A 185 -11.62 14.66 2.53
C GLY A 185 -11.37 15.72 3.61
N TYR A 186 -12.44 16.44 3.97
CA TYR A 186 -12.40 17.59 4.88
C TYR A 186 -12.06 17.25 6.35
N ILE A 187 -12.05 15.96 6.72
CA ILE A 187 -11.84 15.49 8.12
C ILE A 187 -10.53 14.68 8.26
N GLY A 188 -9.79 14.40 7.18
CA GLY A 188 -8.41 13.87 7.27
C GLY A 188 -8.25 12.41 7.72
N GLU A 189 -9.32 11.64 7.90
CA GLU A 189 -9.25 10.26 8.43
C GLU A 189 -8.70 9.24 7.42
N LYS A 190 -8.97 9.46 6.12
CA LYS A 190 -8.52 8.56 5.04
C LYS A 190 -7.32 9.14 4.31
N CYS A 191 -6.37 8.29 3.96
CA CYS A 191 -5.19 8.67 3.19
C CYS A 191 -5.01 7.77 1.97
N TYR A 192 -4.28 8.26 0.97
CA TYR A 192 -3.79 7.44 -0.13
C TYR A 192 -2.30 7.69 -0.34
N PHE A 193 -1.64 6.61 -0.71
CA PHE A 193 -0.22 6.59 -1.00
C PHE A 193 -0.08 6.18 -2.45
N GLU A 194 0.41 7.09 -3.28
CA GLU A 194 0.58 6.89 -4.72
C GLU A 194 2.07 6.72 -5.01
N ILE A 195 2.38 5.67 -5.77
CA ILE A 195 3.70 5.42 -6.33
C ILE A 195 3.53 5.42 -7.84
N ASP A 196 4.10 6.44 -8.48
CA ASP A 196 4.08 6.63 -9.91
C ASP A 196 5.40 6.16 -10.53
N THR A 197 5.34 5.44 -11.65
CA THR A 197 6.51 5.06 -12.44
C THR A 197 6.46 5.68 -13.83
N GLU A 198 7.63 5.92 -14.41
CA GLU A 198 7.72 6.38 -15.79
C GLU A 198 7.19 5.36 -16.80
N THR A 199 6.85 5.84 -18.01
CA THR A 199 6.32 4.97 -19.06
C THR A 199 7.39 3.98 -19.52
N GLY A 200 7.08 2.69 -19.46
CA GLY A 200 8.01 1.62 -19.84
C GLY A 200 8.92 1.14 -18.70
N VAL A 201 8.84 1.76 -17.52
CA VAL A 201 9.50 1.30 -16.30
C VAL A 201 8.58 0.32 -15.57
N SER A 202 9.13 -0.84 -15.20
CA SER A 202 8.44 -1.85 -14.39
C SER A 202 9.16 -2.01 -13.06
N VAL A 203 8.40 -1.90 -11.98
CA VAL A 203 8.91 -2.04 -10.60
C VAL A 203 8.07 -3.10 -9.92
N ASP A 204 8.70 -4.06 -9.25
CA ASP A 204 7.96 -5.15 -8.63
C ASP A 204 6.98 -4.65 -7.58
N ALA A 205 5.80 -5.27 -7.52
CA ALA A 205 4.76 -4.90 -6.55
C ALA A 205 5.23 -5.01 -5.08
N VAL A 206 6.17 -5.91 -4.77
CA VAL A 206 6.76 -6.04 -3.43
C VAL A 206 7.60 -4.81 -3.06
N ASP A 207 8.32 -4.24 -4.04
CA ASP A 207 9.17 -3.06 -3.83
C ASP A 207 8.33 -1.79 -3.74
N LYS A 208 7.28 -1.66 -4.56
CA LYS A 208 6.26 -0.60 -4.39
C LYS A 208 5.63 -0.68 -3.00
N MET A 209 5.35 -1.87 -2.47
CA MET A 209 4.85 -1.99 -1.11
C MET A 209 5.87 -1.57 -0.04
N ALA A 210 7.18 -1.81 -0.26
CA ALA A 210 8.19 -1.31 0.67
C ALA A 210 8.32 0.22 0.62
N MET A 211 8.18 0.84 -0.56
CA MET A 211 8.07 2.30 -0.69
C MET A 211 6.84 2.84 0.05
N TYR A 212 5.68 2.19 -0.08
CA TYR A 212 4.47 2.55 0.67
C TYR A 212 4.74 2.60 2.18
N LEU A 213 5.47 1.61 2.73
CA LEU A 213 5.78 1.60 4.16
C LEU A 213 6.64 2.79 4.58
N GLN A 214 7.53 3.26 3.71
CA GLN A 214 8.33 4.46 4.00
C GLN A 214 7.50 5.73 3.96
N LEU A 215 6.65 5.86 2.94
CA LEU A 215 5.72 6.98 2.82
C LEU A 215 4.76 7.02 4.01
N PHE A 216 4.22 5.86 4.42
CA PHE A 216 3.36 5.73 5.59
C PHE A 216 4.07 6.14 6.88
N SER A 217 5.30 5.67 7.11
CA SER A 217 6.10 6.04 8.29
C SER A 217 6.31 7.55 8.36
N LYS A 218 6.79 8.16 7.26
CA LYS A 218 7.01 9.61 7.18
C LYS A 218 5.71 10.38 7.40
N PHE A 219 4.63 9.96 6.74
CA PHE A 219 3.35 10.62 6.82
C PHE A 219 2.81 10.61 8.27
N ASN A 220 2.90 9.46 8.95
CA ASN A 220 2.47 9.32 10.34
C ASN A 220 3.33 10.14 11.31
N GLU A 221 4.64 10.25 11.06
CA GLU A 221 5.53 11.14 11.82
C GLU A 221 5.10 12.61 11.69
N THR A 222 4.75 13.06 10.48
CA THR A 222 4.35 14.45 10.22
C THR A 222 2.92 14.80 10.61
N ALA A 223 2.01 13.83 10.66
CA ALA A 223 0.60 14.04 11.02
C ALA A 223 0.36 14.06 12.54
N GLY A 224 1.35 13.66 13.34
CA GLY A 224 1.30 13.66 14.80
C GLY A 224 1.69 14.98 15.47
N ASP A 225 2.12 15.99 14.69
CA ASP A 225 2.47 17.35 15.13
C ASP A 225 1.28 18.32 15.03
#